data_AF-A0A0N4UR52-F1
#
_entry.id   AF-A0A0N4UR52-F1
#
_cell.length_a   1.000
_cell.length_b   1.000
_cell.length_c   1.000
_cell.angle_alpha   90.00
_cell.angle_beta   90.00
_cell.angle_gamma   90.00
#
_symmetry.space_group_name_H-M   'P 1'
#
loop_
_entity.id
_entity.type
_entity.pdbx_description
1 polymer ?
#
loop_
_entity_poly.entity_id
_entity_poly.type
_entity_poly.pdbx_seq_one_letter_code
_entity_poly.pdbx_strand_id
1 'polypeptide(L)'
;MKYTDDVSSELICVQECACISEQYEKKDGQCIEKNDTATRIEAELSVENLFKGTEKVTPTSTQRFVTKEFSAQITAQKTPAEVPTPKVCSGRICRLDEIITDTLCSLTDQKCGPNMVFRTIVGPLRMKVGISSYKMCIQQCTCDSNEYTKIGGQCIKEKSVPMRKETEFDGEILPKHCAGRVCALDEEIFNAPCSLTGKICGTNMIFNNISKLIENNGSEFCIQKCSCMGEEYVRANGQCILPARGNESATPTSTQRSASKHPQFPVQRTIEKTQSNCIGRSCKRIRDLLCTLTGRKCGDNMVYKTIKRLVYIDDSPEICIQQCKCVSKEYTEKGGRCIIRERSVKKSVDLE
;
A
#
# COMPACT_ATOMS: atom_id res chain seq x y z
N MET A 1 29.68 5.78 -46.10
CA MET A 1 28.52 5.50 -45.22
C MET A 1 28.81 6.11 -43.86
N LYS A 2 28.12 7.20 -43.52
CA LYS A 2 28.15 7.80 -42.17
C LYS A 2 26.92 7.27 -41.43
N TYR A 3 27.12 6.44 -40.41
CA TYR A 3 26.07 6.18 -39.42
C TYR A 3 26.49 6.93 -38.16
N THR A 4 25.72 7.97 -37.85
CA THR A 4 25.79 8.74 -36.60
C THR A 4 24.93 8.01 -35.58
N ASP A 5 25.56 7.42 -34.56
CA ASP A 5 24.87 6.87 -33.39
C ASP A 5 24.50 8.03 -32.45
N ASP A 6 23.22 8.40 -32.47
CA ASP A 6 22.63 9.33 -31.52
C ASP A 6 22.31 8.56 -30.23
N VAL A 7 23.29 8.53 -29.30
CA VAL A 7 23.17 7.85 -28.01
C VAL A 7 22.37 8.75 -27.06
N SER A 8 21.09 8.43 -26.93
CA SER A 8 20.21 9.02 -25.91
C SER A 8 20.75 8.69 -24.52
N SER A 9 21.11 9.73 -23.76
CA SER A 9 21.58 9.60 -22.38
C SER A 9 20.38 9.31 -21.47
N GLU A 10 20.27 8.09 -20.95
CA GLU A 10 19.30 7.74 -19.90
C GLU A 10 19.58 8.56 -18.64
N LEU A 11 18.74 9.54 -18.34
CA LEU A 11 18.71 10.20 -17.04
C LEU A 11 18.17 9.22 -15.99
N ILE A 12 19.06 8.73 -15.12
CA ILE A 12 18.66 8.05 -13.88
C ILE A 12 18.18 9.12 -12.89
N CYS A 13 16.87 9.22 -12.66
CA CYS A 13 16.34 10.04 -11.58
C CYS A 13 16.42 9.30 -10.24
N VAL A 14 17.32 9.73 -9.36
CA VAL A 14 17.27 9.37 -7.93
C VAL A 14 16.26 10.30 -7.25
N GLN A 15 15.18 9.75 -6.71
CA GLN A 15 14.21 10.50 -5.91
C GLN A 15 14.48 10.24 -4.43
N GLU A 16 14.90 11.27 -3.71
CA GLU A 16 15.03 11.21 -2.25
C GLU A 16 13.77 11.78 -1.58
N CYS A 17 13.31 11.11 -0.52
CA CYS A 17 12.28 11.68 0.34
C CYS A 17 12.89 12.83 1.17
N ALA A 18 12.38 14.04 0.96
CA ALA A 18 12.61 15.22 1.78
C ALA A 18 11.43 15.49 2.72
N CYS A 19 11.64 16.29 3.76
CA CYS A 19 10.58 16.70 4.65
C CYS A 19 9.61 17.68 3.97
N ILE A 20 8.36 17.72 4.44
CA ILE A 20 7.27 18.46 3.78
C ILE A 20 7.46 19.98 3.78
N SER A 21 8.22 20.51 4.75
CA SER A 21 8.57 21.92 4.87
C SER A 21 9.92 22.08 5.59
N GLU A 22 10.48 23.28 5.52
CA GLU A 22 11.75 23.65 6.18
C GLU A 22 11.66 23.68 7.71
N GLN A 23 10.45 23.61 8.28
CA GLN A 23 10.21 23.50 9.72
C GLN A 23 10.56 22.10 10.26
N TYR A 24 10.86 21.13 9.40
CA TYR A 24 11.24 19.78 9.80
C TYR A 24 12.68 19.47 9.36
N GLU A 25 13.36 18.68 10.16
CA GLU A 25 14.69 18.14 9.88
C GLU A 25 14.63 16.60 9.82
N LYS A 26 15.33 16.00 8.86
CA LYS A 26 15.37 14.54 8.70
C LYS A 26 16.39 13.94 9.67
N LYS A 27 15.91 13.18 10.67
CA LYS A 27 16.73 12.41 11.63
C LYS A 27 16.29 10.94 11.62
N ASP A 28 17.25 10.02 11.45
CA ASP A 28 17.01 8.57 11.43
C ASP A 28 15.88 8.09 10.48
N GLY A 29 15.76 8.75 9.33
CA GLY A 29 14.73 8.43 8.33
C GLY A 29 13.32 8.98 8.63
N GLN A 30 13.16 9.78 9.69
CA GLN A 30 11.93 10.48 10.04
C GLN A 30 12.12 11.99 9.96
N CYS A 31 11.03 12.73 9.73
CA CYS A 31 11.03 14.20 9.75
C CYS A 31 10.58 14.68 11.12
N ILE A 32 11.47 15.38 11.84
CA ILE A 32 11.25 15.88 13.20
C ILE A 32 11.15 17.40 13.14
N GLU A 33 10.17 17.99 13.82
CA GLU A 33 10.00 19.45 13.88
C GLU A 33 11.25 20.11 14.48
N LYS A 34 11.75 21.16 13.83
CA LYS A 34 12.84 21.98 14.34
C LYS A 34 12.27 22.77 15.50
N ASN A 35 12.67 22.41 16.73
CA ASN A 35 12.41 23.25 17.88
C ASN A 35 13.20 24.55 17.72
N ASP A 36 12.53 25.63 17.35
CA ASP A 36 13.07 26.99 17.43
C ASP A 36 13.20 27.39 18.90
N THR A 37 14.20 26.84 19.59
CA THR A 37 14.65 27.32 20.90
C THR A 37 15.42 28.65 20.81
N ALA A 38 15.46 29.29 19.63
CA ALA A 38 16.14 30.57 19.41
C ALA A 38 15.20 31.79 19.27
N THR A 39 13.87 31.63 19.32
CA THR A 39 12.93 32.76 19.08
C THR A 39 11.81 32.89 20.10
N ARG A 40 11.89 32.18 21.24
CA ARG A 40 10.93 32.30 22.35
C ARG A 40 11.52 32.92 23.63
N ILE A 41 12.80 33.31 23.61
CA ILE A 41 13.47 33.96 24.75
C ILE A 41 13.26 35.50 24.73
N GLU A 42 12.75 36.08 23.64
CA GLU A 42 12.50 37.54 23.55
C GLU A 42 11.04 37.98 23.79
N ALA A 43 10.11 37.05 24.05
CA ALA A 43 8.69 37.37 24.25
C ALA A 43 8.15 37.13 25.66
N GLU A 44 8.96 36.60 26.60
CA GLU A 44 8.57 36.42 28.01
C GLU A 44 9.49 37.20 28.98
N LEU A 45 10.31 38.11 28.45
CA LEU A 45 11.26 38.95 29.19
C LEU A 45 10.74 40.39 29.37
N SER A 46 9.49 40.53 29.85
CA SER A 46 8.91 41.86 30.12
C SER A 46 7.67 41.82 31.02
N VAL A 47 7.69 41.05 32.11
CA VAL A 47 6.81 41.36 33.27
C VAL A 47 7.56 41.07 34.56
N GLU A 48 8.13 42.16 35.07
CA GLU A 48 8.63 42.45 36.40
C GLU A 48 8.37 41.44 37.54
N ASN A 49 9.47 41.01 38.14
CA ASN A 49 9.78 41.28 39.55
C ASN A 49 8.58 41.74 40.40
N LEU A 50 8.01 40.86 41.23
CA LEU A 50 7.60 41.26 42.58
C LEU A 50 7.22 40.04 43.45
N PHE A 51 7.90 39.98 44.60
CA PHE A 51 7.54 39.28 45.84
C PHE A 51 7.76 37.76 46.00
N LYS A 52 8.97 37.48 46.51
CA LYS A 52 9.31 36.62 47.65
C LYS A 52 8.14 36.05 48.46
N GLY A 53 8.21 34.76 48.79
CA GLY A 53 7.72 34.28 50.09
C GLY A 53 7.21 32.84 50.17
N THR A 54 8.14 31.93 50.47
CA THR A 54 7.99 30.74 51.35
C THR A 54 7.04 29.59 51.00
N GLU A 55 7.67 28.41 51.00
CA GLU A 55 7.13 27.05 50.93
C GLU A 55 5.95 26.77 51.85
N LYS A 56 5.00 25.97 51.33
CA LYS A 56 4.40 24.86 52.09
C LYS A 56 3.97 23.74 51.15
N VAL A 57 4.51 22.57 51.45
CA VAL A 57 4.30 21.27 50.82
C VAL A 57 2.93 20.72 51.16
N THR A 58 2.20 20.17 50.17
CA THR A 58 1.53 18.86 50.28
C THR A 58 1.04 18.37 48.89
N PRO A 59 0.88 17.04 48.69
CA PRO A 59 1.21 16.36 47.44
C PRO A 59 0.00 15.66 46.80
N THR A 60 -0.01 15.51 45.47
CA THR A 60 -0.73 14.47 44.69
C THR A 60 -0.43 14.77 43.21
N SER A 61 -0.06 13.86 42.31
CA SER A 61 -0.40 12.46 42.14
C SER A 61 0.67 11.86 41.20
N THR A 62 1.41 10.86 41.68
CA THR A 62 2.36 10.09 40.86
C THR A 62 1.62 8.92 40.25
N GLN A 63 1.33 8.95 38.94
CA GLN A 63 0.91 7.75 38.23
C GLN A 63 2.10 6.81 38.11
N ARG A 64 2.12 5.79 38.98
CA ARG A 64 2.93 4.58 38.82
C ARG A 64 2.31 3.73 37.70
N PHE A 65 2.97 3.63 36.56
CA PHE A 65 2.74 2.52 35.64
C PHE A 65 3.43 1.28 36.21
N VAL A 66 2.63 0.37 36.75
CA VAL A 66 3.05 -0.97 37.16
C VAL A 66 3.18 -1.83 35.90
N THR A 67 4.40 -2.03 35.43
CA THR A 67 4.72 -3.08 34.46
C THR A 67 4.68 -4.42 35.19
N LYS A 68 3.62 -5.21 34.96
CA LYS A 68 3.62 -6.64 35.31
C LYS A 68 4.58 -7.37 34.38
N GLU A 69 5.70 -7.81 34.92
CA GLU A 69 6.55 -8.84 34.31
C GLU A 69 5.72 -10.13 34.19
N PHE A 70 5.43 -10.54 32.95
CA PHE A 70 5.01 -11.89 32.66
C PHE A 70 6.23 -12.67 32.18
N SER A 71 6.86 -13.38 33.13
CA SER A 71 7.84 -14.42 32.85
C SER A 71 7.16 -15.59 32.13
N ALA A 72 7.15 -15.55 30.79
CA ALA A 72 6.84 -16.71 29.98
C ALA A 72 8.11 -17.56 29.85
N GLN A 73 8.10 -18.73 30.48
CA GLN A 73 9.13 -19.76 30.34
C GLN A 73 9.16 -20.23 28.87
N ILE A 74 10.12 -19.72 28.08
CA ILE A 74 10.40 -20.25 26.75
C ILE A 74 11.39 -21.39 26.92
N THR A 75 10.89 -22.60 26.72
CA THR A 75 11.69 -23.82 26.66
C THR A 75 12.71 -23.67 25.53
N ALA A 76 13.99 -23.79 25.88
CA ALA A 76 15.13 -23.58 25.00
C ALA A 76 15.08 -24.47 23.77
N GLN A 77 14.72 -23.91 22.62
CA GLN A 77 15.04 -24.49 21.32
C GLN A 77 16.41 -23.98 20.86
N LYS A 78 17.34 -24.93 20.82
CA LYS A 78 18.69 -24.92 20.27
C LYS A 78 18.94 -23.80 19.24
N THR A 79 19.84 -22.88 19.58
CA THR A 79 20.39 -21.82 18.72
C THR A 79 20.89 -22.41 17.38
N PRO A 80 20.42 -21.92 16.22
CA PRO A 80 21.07 -22.20 14.95
C PRO A 80 22.35 -21.36 14.84
N ALA A 81 23.42 -21.97 14.37
CA ALA A 81 24.73 -21.36 14.15
C ALA A 81 24.65 -19.99 13.44
N GLU A 82 25.48 -19.03 13.87
CA GLU A 82 25.60 -17.70 13.29
C GLU A 82 25.72 -17.77 11.77
N VAL A 83 24.71 -17.24 11.06
CA VAL A 83 24.74 -17.11 9.61
C VAL A 83 25.64 -15.92 9.27
N PRO A 84 26.67 -16.07 8.43
CA PRO A 84 27.50 -14.95 8.00
C PRO A 84 26.61 -13.92 7.30
N THR A 85 26.56 -12.70 7.81
CA THR A 85 25.78 -11.62 7.20
C THR A 85 26.54 -11.06 6.01
N PRO A 86 26.04 -11.20 4.76
CA PRO A 86 26.62 -10.44 3.66
C PRO A 86 26.47 -8.94 3.95
N LYS A 87 27.41 -8.09 3.51
CA LYS A 87 27.39 -6.61 3.68
C LYS A 87 26.22 -5.90 2.98
N VAL A 88 25.20 -6.65 2.63
CA VAL A 88 24.01 -6.26 1.88
C VAL A 88 22.95 -5.79 2.88
N CYS A 89 21.99 -4.98 2.43
CA CYS A 89 21.00 -4.35 3.31
C CYS A 89 21.64 -3.47 4.41
N SER A 90 22.68 -2.71 4.07
CA SER A 90 23.40 -1.84 5.02
C SER A 90 24.07 -2.60 6.18
N GLY A 91 24.47 -3.85 5.96
CA GLY A 91 25.18 -4.67 6.95
C GLY A 91 24.29 -5.32 8.02
N ARG A 92 22.96 -5.15 7.92
CA ARG A 92 22.00 -5.87 8.77
C ARG A 92 21.37 -7.04 8.01
N ILE A 93 20.67 -7.88 8.76
CA ILE A 93 19.73 -8.86 8.20
C ILE A 93 18.68 -8.10 7.37
N CYS A 94 18.43 -8.59 6.17
CA CYS A 94 17.43 -8.02 5.28
C CYS A 94 16.03 -8.32 5.81
N ARG A 95 15.09 -7.38 5.62
CA ARG A 95 13.69 -7.61 5.95
C ARG A 95 13.07 -8.51 4.89
N LEU A 96 12.09 -9.30 5.30
CA LEU A 96 11.26 -10.04 4.36
C LEU A 96 10.66 -9.06 3.33
N ASP A 97 10.71 -9.45 2.06
CA ASP A 97 10.28 -8.68 0.89
C ASP A 97 11.11 -7.44 0.57
N GLU A 98 12.22 -7.21 1.28
CA GLU A 98 13.17 -6.13 0.96
C GLU A 98 13.84 -6.38 -0.39
N ILE A 99 13.82 -5.35 -1.24
CA ILE A 99 14.38 -5.37 -2.59
C ILE A 99 15.74 -4.69 -2.58
N ILE A 100 16.72 -5.34 -3.20
CA ILE A 100 18.08 -4.84 -3.34
C ILE A 100 18.52 -4.83 -4.79
N THR A 101 19.55 -4.03 -5.07
CA THR A 101 20.30 -4.11 -6.33
C THR A 101 21.60 -4.85 -6.07
N ASP A 102 21.78 -5.98 -6.75
CA ASP A 102 22.95 -6.82 -6.68
C ASP A 102 23.83 -6.61 -7.92
N THR A 103 24.96 -5.94 -7.70
CA THR A 103 25.97 -5.76 -8.73
C THR A 103 26.76 -7.04 -8.84
N LEU A 104 26.73 -7.66 -10.02
CA LEU A 104 27.26 -8.98 -10.39
C LEU A 104 26.32 -10.19 -10.20
N CYS A 105 25.10 -10.00 -9.68
CA CYS A 105 24.13 -11.09 -9.51
C CYS A 105 24.64 -12.26 -8.64
N SER A 106 25.53 -11.98 -7.70
CA SER A 106 26.20 -12.98 -6.88
C SER A 106 25.38 -13.45 -5.67
N LEU A 107 24.29 -12.77 -5.33
CA LEU A 107 23.53 -13.01 -4.10
C LEU A 107 22.39 -14.01 -4.27
N THR A 108 22.10 -14.48 -5.48
CA THR A 108 20.98 -15.40 -5.68
C THR A 108 21.16 -16.66 -4.85
N ASP A 109 20.10 -17.05 -4.16
CA ASP A 109 20.03 -18.17 -3.22
C ASP A 109 20.91 -18.04 -1.97
N GLN A 110 21.60 -16.90 -1.78
CA GLN A 110 22.27 -16.60 -0.53
C GLN A 110 21.27 -16.22 0.55
N LYS A 111 21.59 -16.59 1.80
CA LYS A 111 20.77 -16.22 2.95
C LYS A 111 20.76 -14.71 3.16
N CYS A 112 19.56 -14.15 3.23
CA CYS A 112 19.33 -12.75 3.55
C CYS A 112 18.76 -12.58 4.97
N GLY A 113 18.37 -13.69 5.62
CA GLY A 113 17.99 -13.74 7.03
C GLY A 113 17.52 -15.14 7.47
N PRO A 114 16.94 -15.26 8.69
CA PRO A 114 16.44 -16.54 9.20
C PRO A 114 15.33 -17.10 8.31
N ASN A 115 15.55 -18.31 7.78
CA ASN A 115 14.65 -18.96 6.82
C ASN A 115 14.34 -18.12 5.58
N MET A 116 15.25 -17.21 5.20
CA MET A 116 15.09 -16.30 4.07
C MET A 116 16.32 -16.31 3.14
N VAL A 117 16.06 -16.26 1.83
CA VAL A 117 17.07 -16.20 0.77
C VAL A 117 16.75 -15.12 -0.26
N PHE A 118 17.78 -14.60 -0.91
CA PHE A 118 17.59 -13.72 -2.05
C PHE A 118 17.14 -14.51 -3.28
N ARG A 119 16.09 -14.02 -3.93
CA ARG A 119 15.62 -14.51 -5.23
C ARG A 119 15.69 -13.37 -6.24
N THR A 120 16.21 -13.64 -7.42
CA THR A 120 16.25 -12.66 -8.51
C THR A 120 14.84 -12.43 -9.03
N ILE A 121 14.40 -11.18 -8.99
CA ILE A 121 13.11 -10.75 -9.56
C ILE A 121 13.28 -10.09 -10.93
N VAL A 122 14.43 -9.47 -11.19
CA VAL A 122 14.78 -8.89 -12.50
C VAL A 122 16.27 -9.08 -12.76
N GLY A 123 16.62 -9.57 -13.95
CA GLY A 123 18.01 -9.68 -14.41
C GLY A 123 18.39 -11.09 -14.88
N PRO A 124 19.65 -11.29 -15.32
CA PRO A 124 20.75 -10.32 -15.28
C PRO A 124 20.65 -9.25 -16.37
N LEU A 125 20.65 -7.98 -15.95
CA LEU A 125 20.77 -6.82 -16.84
C LEU A 125 22.25 -6.55 -17.12
N ARG A 126 22.65 -6.34 -18.38
CA ARG A 126 24.03 -5.98 -18.75
C ARG A 126 24.15 -4.48 -18.86
N MET A 127 24.82 -3.87 -17.89
CA MET A 127 25.12 -2.44 -17.88
C MET A 127 26.51 -2.20 -18.45
N LYS A 128 26.63 -1.29 -19.43
CA LYS A 128 27.92 -0.80 -19.95
C LYS A 128 28.27 0.51 -19.27
N VAL A 129 29.42 0.56 -18.60
CA VAL A 129 30.01 1.79 -18.06
C VAL A 129 31.44 1.89 -18.58
N GLY A 130 31.62 2.74 -19.59
CA GLY A 130 32.88 2.84 -20.34
C GLY A 130 33.19 1.55 -21.10
N ILE A 131 34.43 1.05 -20.96
CA ILE A 131 34.92 -0.17 -21.62
C ILE A 131 34.43 -1.44 -20.89
N SER A 132 33.98 -1.30 -19.64
CA SER A 132 33.56 -2.42 -18.80
C SER A 132 32.05 -2.65 -18.85
N SER A 133 31.65 -3.90 -19.03
CA SER A 133 30.27 -4.34 -18.84
C SER A 133 30.14 -5.11 -17.53
N TYR A 134 29.20 -4.75 -16.67
CA TYR A 134 28.85 -5.53 -15.48
C TYR A 134 27.41 -6.03 -15.56
N LYS A 135 27.15 -7.14 -14.86
CA LYS A 135 25.80 -7.68 -14.68
C LYS A 135 25.17 -7.03 -13.46
N MET A 136 23.88 -6.79 -13.52
CA MET A 136 23.10 -6.27 -12.40
C MET A 136 21.82 -7.08 -12.27
N CYS A 137 21.47 -7.47 -11.06
CA CYS A 137 20.21 -8.13 -10.75
C CYS A 137 19.47 -7.33 -9.69
N ILE A 138 18.15 -7.26 -9.80
CA ILE A 138 17.30 -6.82 -8.71
C ILE A 138 16.83 -8.09 -8.00
N GLN A 139 17.11 -8.17 -6.71
CA GLN A 139 16.80 -9.34 -5.91
C GLN A 139 15.90 -8.97 -4.74
N GLN A 140 15.06 -9.91 -4.33
CA GLN A 140 14.16 -9.77 -3.19
C GLN A 140 14.48 -10.82 -2.14
N CYS A 141 14.52 -10.42 -0.87
CA CYS A 141 14.63 -11.35 0.25
C CYS A 141 13.28 -12.05 0.48
N THR A 142 13.22 -13.36 0.29
CA THR A 142 11.98 -14.16 0.37
C THR A 142 12.20 -15.40 1.24
N CYS A 143 11.18 -16.20 1.53
CA CYS A 143 11.37 -17.43 2.28
C CYS A 143 12.23 -18.44 1.50
N ASP A 144 13.12 -19.13 2.22
CA ASP A 144 14.09 -20.08 1.66
C ASP A 144 13.40 -21.21 0.88
N SER A 145 12.33 -21.76 1.47
CA SER A 145 11.51 -22.81 0.87
C SER A 145 10.02 -22.56 1.06
N ASN A 146 9.21 -23.33 0.34
CA ASN A 146 7.76 -23.41 0.49
C ASN A 146 7.29 -24.05 1.82
N GLU A 147 8.20 -24.58 2.65
CA GLU A 147 7.87 -25.05 4.00
C GLU A 147 7.63 -23.91 5.00
N TYR A 148 8.00 -22.68 4.61
CA TYR A 148 7.86 -21.49 5.43
C TYR A 148 6.79 -20.55 4.89
N THR A 149 5.93 -20.09 5.78
CA THR A 149 4.86 -19.14 5.48
C THR A 149 5.23 -17.75 6.00
N LYS A 150 4.93 -16.72 5.21
CA LYS A 150 5.16 -15.32 5.56
C LYS A 150 4.15 -14.87 6.63
N ILE A 151 4.61 -14.73 7.88
CA ILE A 151 3.78 -14.31 9.00
C ILE A 151 4.50 -13.19 9.75
N GLY A 152 3.86 -12.02 9.89
CA GLY A 152 4.41 -10.91 10.67
C GLY A 152 5.77 -10.38 10.17
N GLY A 153 6.07 -10.51 8.88
CA GLY A 153 7.37 -10.13 8.31
C GLY A 153 8.49 -11.14 8.54
N GLN A 154 8.15 -12.38 8.95
CA GLN A 154 9.09 -13.48 9.15
C GLN A 154 8.66 -14.72 8.35
N CYS A 155 9.60 -15.63 8.12
CA CYS A 155 9.36 -16.93 7.49
C CYS A 155 9.27 -18.02 8.57
N ILE A 156 8.06 -18.52 8.81
CA ILE A 156 7.75 -19.47 9.90
C ILE A 156 7.38 -20.83 9.31
N LYS A 157 8.01 -21.89 9.82
CA LYS A 157 7.76 -23.28 9.39
C LYS A 157 6.43 -23.77 9.95
N GLU A 158 5.56 -24.35 9.12
CA GLU A 158 4.21 -24.76 9.52
C GLU A 158 4.14 -25.98 10.48
N LYS A 159 5.24 -26.45 11.08
CA LYS A 159 5.28 -27.73 11.81
C LYS A 159 5.41 -27.65 13.34
N SER A 160 5.22 -26.49 14.00
CA SER A 160 5.48 -26.42 15.45
C SER A 160 4.73 -25.33 16.25
N VAL A 161 3.53 -24.92 15.85
CA VAL A 161 2.65 -24.17 16.76
C VAL A 161 1.56 -25.11 17.26
N PRO A 162 1.53 -25.49 18.55
CA PRO A 162 0.36 -26.14 19.12
C PRO A 162 -0.79 -25.14 19.01
N MET A 163 -1.80 -25.46 18.20
CA MET A 163 -3.08 -24.78 18.22
C MET A 163 -3.57 -24.75 19.67
N ARG A 164 -3.48 -23.58 20.32
CA ARG A 164 -4.38 -23.29 21.42
C ARG A 164 -5.77 -23.27 20.83
N LYS A 165 -6.58 -24.25 21.25
CA LYS A 165 -8.01 -24.33 21.00
C LYS A 165 -8.64 -23.03 21.50
N GLU A 166 -8.83 -22.06 20.61
CA GLU A 166 -9.91 -21.10 20.77
C GLU A 166 -11.19 -21.82 20.35
N THR A 167 -11.90 -22.22 21.38
CA THR A 167 -13.27 -22.70 21.41
C THR A 167 -14.22 -21.76 20.65
N GLU A 168 -15.18 -22.37 19.94
CA GLU A 168 -16.51 -21.83 19.62
C GLU A 168 -16.64 -20.74 18.54
N PHE A 169 -16.50 -21.11 17.27
CA PHE A 169 -17.61 -21.13 16.28
C PHE A 169 -17.09 -21.74 14.97
N ASP A 170 -17.93 -22.55 14.33
CA ASP A 170 -17.67 -23.45 13.19
C ASP A 170 -17.39 -22.70 11.85
N GLY A 171 -16.41 -21.80 11.82
CA GLY A 171 -16.14 -20.88 10.71
C GLY A 171 -14.90 -21.25 9.89
N GLU A 172 -15.11 -21.54 8.60
CA GLU A 172 -14.05 -21.77 7.60
C GLU A 172 -12.93 -20.72 7.70
N ILE A 173 -11.69 -21.18 7.93
CA ILE A 173 -10.50 -20.34 7.87
C ILE A 173 -10.28 -19.95 6.40
N LEU A 174 -10.80 -18.78 6.01
CA LEU A 174 -10.65 -18.22 4.67
C LEU A 174 -9.16 -18.02 4.31
N PRO A 175 -8.67 -18.61 3.20
CA PRO A 175 -7.28 -18.47 2.82
C PRO A 175 -6.96 -17.04 2.37
N LYS A 176 -5.84 -16.51 2.85
CA LYS A 176 -5.46 -15.10 2.77
C LYS A 176 -4.63 -14.80 1.52
N HIS A 177 -5.29 -14.72 0.37
CA HIS A 177 -4.63 -14.51 -0.93
C HIS A 177 -4.35 -13.04 -1.28
N CYS A 178 -5.11 -12.10 -0.73
CA CYS A 178 -4.94 -10.67 -1.01
C CYS A 178 -3.98 -10.03 -0.01
N ALA A 179 -2.67 -10.08 -0.28
CA ALA A 179 -1.64 -9.49 0.58
C ALA A 179 -1.75 -9.90 2.07
N GLY A 180 -2.08 -11.18 2.33
CA GLY A 180 -2.20 -11.71 3.69
C GLY A 180 -3.50 -11.32 4.41
N ARG A 181 -4.51 -10.78 3.71
CA ARG A 181 -5.87 -10.55 4.21
C ARG A 181 -6.92 -11.21 3.32
N VAL A 182 -8.15 -11.19 3.82
CA VAL A 182 -9.34 -11.49 3.02
C VAL A 182 -9.46 -10.45 1.91
N CYS A 183 -9.80 -10.90 0.71
CA CYS A 183 -9.95 -10.04 -0.45
C CYS A 183 -11.22 -9.19 -0.31
N ALA A 184 -11.15 -7.93 -0.74
CA ALA A 184 -12.33 -7.10 -0.85
C ALA A 184 -13.15 -7.53 -2.07
N LEU A 185 -14.46 -7.29 -2.02
CA LEU A 185 -15.32 -7.47 -3.19
C LEU A 185 -14.76 -6.65 -4.36
N ASP A 186 -14.72 -7.27 -5.54
CA ASP A 186 -14.20 -6.73 -6.77
C ASP A 186 -12.68 -6.44 -6.79
N GLU A 187 -11.93 -6.89 -5.78
CA GLU A 187 -10.46 -6.81 -5.76
C GLU A 187 -9.86 -7.75 -6.82
N GLU A 188 -8.99 -7.20 -7.66
CA GLU A 188 -8.28 -7.91 -8.72
C GLU A 188 -6.88 -8.31 -8.21
N ILE A 189 -6.48 -9.56 -8.48
CA ILE A 189 -5.15 -10.08 -8.20
C ILE A 189 -4.53 -10.65 -9.47
N PHE A 190 -3.21 -10.57 -9.54
CA PHE A 190 -2.42 -11.26 -10.56
C PHE A 190 -1.90 -12.54 -9.93
N ASN A 191 -2.25 -13.68 -10.53
CA ASN A 191 -1.87 -14.98 -10.01
C ASN A 191 -1.36 -15.89 -11.11
N ALA A 192 -0.16 -16.43 -10.91
CA ALA A 192 0.49 -17.41 -11.75
C ALA A 192 1.01 -18.54 -10.86
N PRO A 193 0.56 -19.79 -11.04
CA PRO A 193 -0.48 -20.24 -11.97
C PRO A 193 -1.89 -19.82 -11.52
N CYS A 194 -2.87 -19.82 -12.43
CA CYS A 194 -4.29 -19.43 -12.24
C CYS A 194 -5.09 -20.26 -11.20
N SER A 195 -4.43 -20.88 -10.24
CA SER A 195 -4.93 -21.90 -9.31
C SER A 195 -5.98 -21.42 -8.30
N LEU A 196 -6.27 -20.12 -8.22
CA LEU A 196 -7.26 -19.62 -7.27
C LEU A 196 -8.68 -19.59 -7.83
N THR A 197 -8.92 -19.86 -9.12
CA THR A 197 -10.28 -19.85 -9.68
C THR A 197 -11.20 -20.79 -8.90
N GLY A 198 -12.37 -20.30 -8.50
CA GLY A 198 -13.34 -21.04 -7.69
C GLY A 198 -12.96 -21.17 -6.21
N LYS A 199 -11.79 -20.70 -5.77
CA LYS A 199 -11.43 -20.66 -4.35
C LYS A 199 -12.10 -19.49 -3.66
N ILE A 200 -12.45 -19.70 -2.39
CA ILE A 200 -13.09 -18.69 -1.55
C ILE A 200 -12.08 -17.56 -1.27
N CYS A 201 -12.47 -16.33 -1.61
CA CYS A 201 -11.64 -15.12 -1.43
C CYS A 201 -12.19 -14.20 -0.33
N GLY A 202 -13.41 -14.46 0.15
CA GLY A 202 -14.04 -13.83 1.31
C GLY A 202 -15.42 -14.41 1.59
N THR A 203 -16.12 -13.88 2.59
CA THR A 203 -17.48 -14.35 2.95
C THR A 203 -18.42 -14.24 1.75
N ASN A 204 -18.97 -15.37 1.30
CA ASN A 204 -19.83 -15.48 0.11
C ASN A 204 -19.17 -15.00 -1.20
N MET A 205 -17.84 -15.05 -1.27
CA MET A 205 -17.07 -14.57 -2.42
C MET A 205 -16.06 -15.61 -2.91
N ILE A 206 -15.95 -15.77 -4.23
CA ILE A 206 -14.97 -16.62 -4.90
C ILE A 206 -14.14 -15.85 -5.91
N PHE A 207 -12.94 -16.34 -6.18
CA PHE A 207 -12.13 -15.85 -7.29
C PHE A 207 -12.69 -16.33 -8.62
N ASN A 208 -12.99 -15.38 -9.51
CA ASN A 208 -13.36 -15.63 -10.89
C ASN A 208 -12.26 -15.13 -11.83
N ASN A 209 -11.99 -15.85 -12.92
CA ASN A 209 -11.04 -15.39 -13.93
C ASN A 209 -11.66 -14.25 -14.74
N ILE A 210 -10.96 -13.11 -14.80
CA ILE A 210 -11.31 -12.02 -15.72
C ILE A 210 -10.63 -12.26 -17.06
N SER A 211 -9.33 -12.55 -17.02
CA SER A 211 -8.52 -12.75 -18.22
C SER A 211 -7.41 -13.76 -17.94
N LYS A 212 -6.99 -14.41 -19.04
CA LYS A 212 -5.89 -15.35 -19.09
C LYS A 212 -4.91 -14.82 -20.14
N LEU A 213 -3.66 -14.61 -19.74
CA LEU A 213 -2.56 -14.25 -20.62
C LEU A 213 -1.61 -15.44 -20.71
N ILE A 214 -1.20 -15.77 -21.93
CA ILE A 214 -0.19 -16.79 -22.20
C ILE A 214 1.04 -16.03 -22.68
N GLU A 215 2.13 -16.11 -21.92
CA GLU A 215 3.42 -15.56 -22.35
C GLU A 215 4.04 -16.44 -23.44
N ASN A 216 4.94 -15.87 -24.25
CA ASN A 216 5.65 -16.59 -25.32
C ASN A 216 6.45 -17.82 -24.81
N ASN A 217 6.79 -17.85 -23.52
CA ASN A 217 7.46 -18.97 -22.85
C ASN A 217 6.51 -20.11 -22.43
N GLY A 218 5.19 -19.98 -22.70
CA GLY A 218 4.15 -20.93 -22.30
C GLY A 218 3.62 -20.74 -20.88
N SER A 219 4.12 -19.77 -20.11
CA SER A 219 3.64 -19.47 -18.76
C SER A 219 2.27 -18.80 -18.82
N GLU A 220 1.36 -19.25 -17.96
CA GLU A 220 -0.01 -18.74 -17.87
C GLU A 220 -0.15 -17.78 -16.67
N PHE A 221 -0.61 -16.57 -16.96
CA PHE A 221 -0.96 -15.56 -15.96
C PHE A 221 -2.45 -15.31 -16.01
N CYS A 222 -3.11 -15.29 -14.85
CA CYS A 222 -4.49 -14.85 -14.77
C CYS A 222 -4.65 -13.59 -13.96
N ILE A 223 -5.55 -12.73 -14.45
CA ILE A 223 -6.16 -11.69 -13.65
C ILE A 223 -7.43 -12.29 -13.06
N GLN A 224 -7.45 -12.44 -11.74
CA GLN A 224 -8.55 -13.06 -11.02
C GLN A 224 -9.21 -12.00 -10.13
N LYS A 225 -10.54 -12.01 -10.06
CA LYS A 225 -11.33 -11.06 -9.28
C LYS A 225 -12.10 -11.77 -8.18
N CYS A 226 -12.07 -11.20 -6.99
CA CYS A 226 -12.96 -11.65 -5.93
C CYS A 226 -14.39 -11.15 -6.20
N SER A 227 -15.35 -12.05 -6.36
CA SER A 227 -16.74 -11.71 -6.69
C SER A 227 -17.72 -12.62 -5.96
N CYS A 228 -19.01 -12.29 -5.94
CA CYS A 228 -19.99 -13.13 -5.24
C CYS A 228 -20.01 -14.55 -5.79
N MET A 229 -20.18 -15.53 -4.90
CA MET A 229 -20.07 -16.95 -5.24
C MET A 229 -21.21 -17.50 -6.12
N GLY A 230 -22.31 -16.74 -6.25
CA GLY A 230 -23.46 -17.08 -7.07
C GLY A 230 -24.37 -15.86 -7.31
N GLU A 231 -25.36 -16.03 -8.17
CA GLU A 231 -26.34 -14.98 -8.55
C GLU A 231 -27.35 -14.68 -7.42
N GLU A 232 -27.51 -15.60 -6.48
CA GLU A 232 -28.35 -15.45 -5.30
C GLU A 232 -27.80 -14.41 -4.31
N TYR A 233 -26.52 -14.06 -4.42
CA TYR A 233 -25.88 -13.06 -3.58
C TYR A 233 -25.87 -11.69 -4.28
N VAL A 234 -26.38 -10.68 -3.58
CA VAL A 234 -26.37 -9.30 -4.07
C VAL A 234 -25.20 -8.53 -3.47
N ARG A 235 -24.58 -7.67 -4.28
CA ARG A 235 -23.51 -6.77 -3.83
C ARG A 235 -24.12 -5.63 -3.02
N ALA A 236 -23.77 -5.55 -1.74
CA ALA A 236 -24.18 -4.45 -0.86
C ALA A 236 -23.04 -4.09 0.10
N ASN A 237 -22.73 -2.79 0.22
CA ASN A 237 -21.72 -2.28 1.16
C ASN A 237 -20.33 -2.96 1.05
N GLY A 238 -19.91 -3.33 -0.17
CA GLY A 238 -18.64 -4.01 -0.41
C GLY A 238 -18.61 -5.48 0.02
N GLN A 239 -19.77 -6.09 0.25
CA GLN A 239 -19.94 -7.49 0.63
C GLN A 239 -20.97 -8.19 -0.28
N CYS A 240 -20.98 -9.52 -0.25
CA CYS A 240 -21.97 -10.35 -0.92
C CYS A 240 -22.96 -10.88 0.13
N ILE A 241 -24.21 -10.43 0.05
CA ILE A 241 -25.26 -10.77 1.00
C ILE A 241 -26.40 -11.52 0.29
N LEU A 242 -27.00 -12.50 0.97
CA LEU A 242 -28.26 -13.07 0.50
C LEU A 242 -29.36 -12.04 0.77
N PRO A 243 -30.16 -11.66 -0.24
CA PRO A 243 -31.30 -10.82 0.01
C PRO A 243 -32.25 -11.62 0.91
N ALA A 244 -32.63 -11.05 2.05
CA ALA A 244 -33.66 -11.65 2.87
C ALA A 244 -34.90 -11.82 1.99
N ARG A 245 -35.45 -13.03 1.89
CA ARG A 245 -36.73 -13.27 1.23
C ARG A 245 -37.80 -12.50 1.99
N GLY A 246 -37.95 -11.23 1.66
CA GLY A 246 -39.04 -10.38 2.13
C GLY A 246 -40.29 -10.87 1.43
N ASN A 247 -41.22 -11.39 2.23
CA ASN A 247 -42.55 -11.75 1.82
C ASN A 247 -43.10 -10.72 0.83
N GLU A 248 -43.42 -11.17 -0.38
CA GLU A 248 -44.24 -10.42 -1.32
C GLU A 248 -45.57 -10.07 -0.63
N SER A 249 -45.65 -8.85 -0.10
CA SER A 249 -46.92 -8.22 0.18
C SER A 249 -46.78 -6.71 0.02
N ALA A 250 -47.37 -6.26 -1.09
CA ALA A 250 -47.94 -4.94 -1.32
C ALA A 250 -47.02 -3.70 -1.28
N THR A 251 -46.65 -3.28 -2.49
CA THR A 251 -46.91 -1.93 -3.06
C THR A 251 -46.17 -0.71 -2.45
N PRO A 252 -45.50 0.11 -3.29
CA PRO A 252 -44.65 1.19 -2.83
C PRO A 252 -45.47 2.44 -2.51
N THR A 253 -45.35 2.96 -1.28
CA THR A 253 -45.81 4.32 -0.97
C THR A 253 -44.64 5.16 -0.49
N SER A 254 -44.21 6.03 -1.41
CA SER A 254 -43.41 7.22 -1.16
C SER A 254 -44.02 8.05 -0.03
N THR A 255 -43.29 8.30 1.06
CA THR A 255 -43.51 9.46 1.92
C THR A 255 -42.20 9.98 2.49
N GLN A 256 -42.04 11.29 2.32
CA GLN A 256 -40.92 12.14 2.69
C GLN A 256 -40.69 12.26 4.20
N ARG A 257 -39.43 12.63 4.53
CA ARG A 257 -38.97 13.45 5.67
C ARG A 257 -39.54 13.15 7.05
N SER A 258 -38.65 12.77 7.97
CA SER A 258 -38.42 13.55 9.19
C SER A 258 -37.05 13.25 9.80
N ALA A 259 -36.37 14.33 10.16
CA ALA A 259 -35.07 14.35 10.78
C ALA A 259 -35.15 13.91 12.25
N SER A 260 -34.24 13.04 12.67
CA SER A 260 -33.87 12.91 14.09
C SER A 260 -32.36 12.84 14.22
N LYS A 261 -31.80 13.88 14.84
CA LYS A 261 -30.41 14.00 15.24
C LYS A 261 -30.04 12.87 16.21
N HIS A 262 -28.99 12.10 15.89
CA HIS A 262 -28.22 11.39 16.91
C HIS A 262 -26.73 11.65 16.70
N PRO A 263 -25.97 11.99 17.76
CA PRO A 263 -24.57 12.36 17.64
C PRO A 263 -23.71 11.11 17.50
N GLN A 264 -23.04 10.96 16.36
CA GLN A 264 -21.99 9.95 16.19
C GLN A 264 -20.70 10.43 16.86
N PHE A 265 -20.24 9.64 17.84
CA PHE A 265 -18.90 9.72 18.42
C PHE A 265 -17.83 9.46 17.34
N PRO A 266 -16.74 10.25 17.30
CA PRO A 266 -15.62 9.97 16.41
C PRO A 266 -14.73 8.90 17.03
N VAL A 267 -14.78 7.68 16.49
CA VAL A 267 -13.76 6.66 16.78
C VAL A 267 -12.50 7.03 16.01
N GLN A 268 -11.55 7.64 16.69
CA GLN A 268 -10.16 7.75 16.24
C GLN A 268 -9.57 6.35 16.12
N ARG A 269 -9.25 5.93 14.89
CA ARG A 269 -8.26 4.86 14.65
C ARG A 269 -7.18 5.40 13.74
N THR A 270 -6.06 5.70 14.37
CA THR A 270 -4.75 5.95 13.81
C THR A 270 -4.30 4.71 13.04
N ILE A 271 -4.24 4.80 11.71
CA ILE A 271 -3.56 3.80 10.86
C ILE A 271 -2.65 4.57 9.90
N GLU A 272 -1.41 4.76 10.33
CA GLU A 272 -0.28 5.03 9.45
C GLU A 272 0.09 3.73 8.72
N LYS A 273 -0.08 3.68 7.39
CA LYS A 273 0.84 3.08 6.39
C LYS A 273 0.19 2.97 5.01
N THR A 274 0.51 3.93 4.15
CA THR A 274 0.67 3.80 2.67
C THR A 274 -0.35 2.95 1.90
N GLN A 275 -1.64 3.27 2.01
CA GLN A 275 -2.57 3.14 0.89
C GLN A 275 -2.89 4.55 0.39
N SER A 276 -2.57 4.84 -0.86
CA SER A 276 -3.04 6.05 -1.54
C SER A 276 -4.56 5.93 -1.78
N ASN A 277 -5.35 6.13 -0.72
CA ASN A 277 -6.80 6.26 -0.77
C ASN A 277 -7.14 7.61 -1.39
N CYS A 278 -7.19 7.61 -2.71
CA CYS A 278 -7.46 8.75 -3.55
C CYS A 278 -8.94 8.97 -3.84
N ILE A 279 -9.81 8.19 -3.21
CA ILE A 279 -11.23 8.17 -3.55
C ILE A 279 -11.81 9.57 -3.29
N GLY A 280 -12.13 10.28 -4.37
CA GLY A 280 -12.75 11.60 -4.35
C GLY A 280 -11.79 12.81 -4.27
N ARG A 281 -10.47 12.62 -4.45
CA ARG A 281 -9.51 13.74 -4.58
C ARG A 281 -8.56 13.57 -5.76
N SER A 282 -8.15 14.68 -6.38
CA SER A 282 -7.05 14.70 -7.35
C SER A 282 -5.76 14.25 -6.68
N CYS A 283 -5.39 13.03 -7.01
CA CYS A 283 -4.39 12.34 -6.23
C CYS A 283 -3.00 12.39 -6.84
N LYS A 284 -2.03 12.10 -5.96
CA LYS A 284 -0.62 11.82 -6.28
C LYS A 284 -0.54 10.80 -7.43
N ARG A 285 0.44 10.98 -8.32
CA ARG A 285 0.69 10.08 -9.45
C ARG A 285 0.82 8.64 -8.96
N ILE A 286 0.10 7.71 -9.59
CA ILE A 286 0.21 6.27 -9.33
C ILE A 286 1.00 5.61 -10.46
N ARG A 287 1.66 4.48 -10.17
CA ARG A 287 2.22 3.59 -11.20
C ARG A 287 1.23 2.46 -11.42
N ASP A 288 0.83 2.26 -12.66
CA ASP A 288 -0.11 1.24 -13.08
C ASP A 288 0.56 0.34 -14.12
N LEU A 289 0.79 -0.92 -13.73
CA LEU A 289 1.33 -1.93 -14.62
C LEU A 289 0.26 -2.26 -15.69
N LEU A 290 0.69 -2.35 -16.95
CA LEU A 290 -0.16 -2.59 -18.13
C LEU A 290 -1.23 -1.52 -18.37
N CYS A 291 -1.16 -0.37 -17.70
CA CYS A 291 -2.02 0.79 -17.95
C CYS A 291 -3.54 0.53 -17.80
N THR A 292 -3.92 -0.52 -17.07
CA THR A 292 -5.29 -1.04 -16.93
C THR A 292 -6.31 -0.08 -16.29
N LEU A 293 -5.83 0.93 -15.56
CA LEU A 293 -6.65 1.94 -14.89
C LEU A 293 -7.04 3.09 -15.81
N THR A 294 -6.45 3.24 -16.99
CA THR A 294 -6.73 4.38 -17.88
C THR A 294 -8.23 4.48 -18.19
N GLY A 295 -8.84 5.62 -17.89
CA GLY A 295 -10.28 5.84 -18.09
C GLY A 295 -11.19 5.31 -16.98
N ARG A 296 -10.70 4.50 -16.03
CA ARG A 296 -11.50 4.05 -14.89
C ARG A 296 -11.83 5.22 -13.96
N LYS A 297 -13.03 5.19 -13.36
CA LYS A 297 -13.50 6.20 -12.40
C LYS A 297 -12.62 6.16 -11.15
N CYS A 298 -12.12 7.32 -10.73
CA CYS A 298 -11.29 7.48 -9.52
C CYS A 298 -11.86 8.50 -8.52
N GLY A 299 -13.00 9.10 -8.86
CA GLY A 299 -13.73 10.07 -8.04
C GLY A 299 -14.94 10.60 -8.81
N ASP A 300 -15.72 11.48 -8.19
CA ASP A 300 -16.87 12.08 -8.86
C ASP A 300 -16.42 13.06 -9.93
N ASN A 301 -16.89 12.85 -11.16
CA ASN A 301 -16.44 13.54 -12.36
C ASN A 301 -14.93 13.40 -12.61
N MET A 302 -14.31 12.31 -12.15
CA MET A 302 -12.87 12.07 -12.28
C MET A 302 -12.55 10.68 -12.83
N VAL A 303 -11.54 10.61 -13.70
CA VAL A 303 -11.01 9.37 -14.27
C VAL A 303 -9.49 9.37 -14.22
N TYR A 304 -8.88 8.20 -14.17
CA TYR A 304 -7.44 8.10 -14.34
C TYR A 304 -7.04 8.47 -15.76
N LYS A 305 -6.10 9.40 -15.87
CA LYS A 305 -5.47 9.80 -17.13
C LYS A 305 -3.99 9.46 -17.07
N THR A 306 -3.50 8.81 -18.12
CA THR A 306 -2.07 8.52 -18.27
C THR A 306 -1.31 9.81 -18.52
N ILE A 307 -0.31 10.07 -17.67
CA ILE A 307 0.57 11.24 -17.73
C ILE A 307 1.88 10.89 -18.43
N LYS A 308 2.39 9.69 -18.17
CA LYS A 308 3.61 9.17 -18.80
C LYS A 308 3.45 7.68 -19.03
N ARG A 309 3.78 7.22 -20.22
CA ARG A 309 3.97 5.79 -20.52
C ARG A 309 5.46 5.50 -20.45
N LEU A 310 5.81 4.41 -19.78
CA LEU A 310 7.15 3.87 -19.73
C LEU A 310 7.10 2.54 -20.49
N VAL A 311 7.62 2.57 -21.71
CA VAL A 311 7.82 1.37 -22.53
C VAL A 311 9.29 1.03 -22.44
N TYR A 312 9.60 -0.16 -21.95
CA TYR A 312 10.97 -0.66 -21.93
C TYR A 312 11.26 -1.33 -23.27
N ILE A 313 12.53 -1.32 -23.68
CA ILE A 313 12.97 -1.88 -24.98
C ILE A 313 12.84 -3.42 -24.99
N ASP A 314 12.90 -4.03 -23.81
CA ASP A 314 12.66 -5.46 -23.62
C ASP A 314 11.16 -5.74 -23.44
N ASP A 315 10.73 -7.00 -23.59
CA ASP A 315 9.35 -7.50 -23.42
C ASP A 315 8.75 -7.31 -22.00
N SER A 316 9.24 -6.34 -21.24
CA SER A 316 8.72 -5.94 -19.94
C SER A 316 7.34 -5.28 -20.08
N PRO A 317 6.44 -5.48 -19.11
CA PRO A 317 5.11 -4.90 -19.13
C PRO A 317 5.18 -3.36 -19.18
N GLU A 318 4.34 -2.74 -20.01
CA GLU A 318 4.18 -1.28 -20.08
C GLU A 318 3.82 -0.74 -18.69
N ILE A 319 4.50 0.31 -18.22
CA ILE A 319 4.15 0.97 -16.96
C ILE A 319 3.59 2.35 -17.25
N CYS A 320 2.34 2.60 -16.87
CA CYS A 320 1.75 3.93 -16.94
C CYS A 320 1.87 4.66 -15.61
N ILE A 321 2.39 5.88 -15.64
CA ILE A 321 2.20 6.84 -14.57
C ILE A 321 0.87 7.54 -14.81
N GLN A 322 -0.11 7.27 -13.95
CA GLN A 322 -1.46 7.80 -14.09
C GLN A 322 -1.80 8.79 -12.99
N GLN A 323 -2.73 9.69 -13.28
CA GLN A 323 -3.22 10.68 -12.32
C GLN A 323 -4.75 10.77 -12.44
N CYS A 324 -5.42 10.80 -11.29
CA CYS A 324 -6.86 11.03 -11.22
C CYS A 324 -7.17 12.49 -11.57
N LYS A 325 -7.87 12.73 -12.69
CA LYS A 325 -8.17 14.07 -13.24
C LYS A 325 -9.64 14.18 -13.60
N CYS A 326 -10.13 15.42 -13.75
CA CYS A 326 -11.50 15.65 -14.22
C CYS A 326 -11.76 14.95 -15.55
N VAL A 327 -12.95 14.33 -15.66
CA VAL A 327 -13.38 13.50 -16.80
C VAL A 327 -13.35 14.31 -18.11
N SER A 328 -13.87 15.53 -18.09
CA SER A 328 -13.95 16.44 -19.24
C SER A 328 -13.44 17.84 -18.90
N LYS A 329 -13.30 18.70 -19.93
CA LYS A 329 -12.95 20.12 -19.80
C LYS A 329 -14.08 20.97 -19.21
N GLU A 330 -15.28 20.41 -19.08
CA GLU A 330 -16.44 21.08 -18.48
C GLU A 330 -16.32 21.17 -16.96
N TYR A 331 -15.40 20.42 -16.36
CA TYR A 331 -15.12 20.47 -14.94
C TYR A 331 -13.79 21.18 -14.66
N THR A 332 -13.74 21.90 -13.54
CA THR A 332 -12.52 22.45 -12.97
C THR A 332 -12.27 21.80 -11.62
N GLU A 333 -11.01 21.52 -11.34
CA GLU A 333 -10.58 20.99 -10.07
C GLU A 333 -10.52 22.12 -9.02
N LYS A 334 -11.29 22.01 -7.94
CA LYS A 334 -11.22 22.90 -6.76
C LYS A 334 -11.21 22.06 -5.49
N GLY A 335 -10.19 22.24 -4.64
CA GLY A 335 -10.07 21.50 -3.38
C GLY A 335 -10.04 19.98 -3.56
N GLY A 336 -9.41 19.50 -4.64
CA GLY A 336 -9.33 18.09 -5.00
C GLY A 336 -10.58 17.51 -5.68
N ARG A 337 -11.68 18.26 -5.80
CA ARG A 337 -12.93 17.79 -6.41
C ARG A 337 -13.13 18.43 -7.79
N CYS A 338 -13.76 17.70 -8.71
CA CYS A 338 -14.13 18.21 -10.03
C CYS A 338 -15.55 18.77 -10.02
N ILE A 339 -15.66 20.09 -10.10
CA ILE A 339 -16.92 20.83 -10.13
C ILE A 339 -17.17 21.39 -11.54
N ILE A 340 -18.44 21.54 -11.93
CA ILE A 340 -18.80 22.09 -13.24
C ILE A 340 -18.28 23.53 -13.37
N ARG A 341 -17.71 23.88 -14.52
CA ARG A 341 -17.39 25.26 -14.87
C ARG A 341 -18.69 25.99 -15.09
N GLU A 342 -18.99 26.99 -14.27
CA GLU A 342 -19.99 27.98 -14.62
C GLU A 342 -19.57 28.60 -15.96
N ARG A 343 -20.30 28.26 -17.03
CA ARG A 343 -20.14 28.97 -18.30
C ARG A 343 -20.59 30.38 -17.98
N SER A 344 -19.65 31.33 -17.94
CA SER A 344 -19.99 32.73 -18.10
C SER A 344 -20.71 32.82 -19.44
N VAL A 345 -22.04 32.88 -19.38
CA VAL A 345 -22.87 33.21 -20.53
C VAL A 345 -22.40 34.60 -20.93
N LYS A 346 -21.50 34.66 -21.90
CA LYS A 346 -21.34 35.85 -22.72
C LYS A 346 -22.70 35.98 -23.40
N LYS A 347 -23.60 36.77 -22.80
CA LYS A 347 -24.66 37.43 -23.55
C LYS A 347 -23.94 38.26 -24.60
N SER A 348 -23.76 37.70 -25.79
CA SER A 348 -23.79 38.54 -26.99
C SER A 348 -25.21 39.10 -27.03
N VAL A 349 -25.33 40.32 -26.52
CA VAL A 349 -26.43 41.19 -26.89
C VAL A 349 -26.07 41.61 -28.31
N ASP A 350 -26.61 40.88 -29.28
CA ASP A 350 -26.69 41.43 -30.63
C ASP A 350 -27.80 42.48 -30.58
N LEU A 351 -27.37 43.74 -30.68
CA LEU A 351 -28.21 44.89 -30.98
C LEU A 351 -28.63 44.79 -32.46
N GLU A 352 -29.92 45.08 -32.69
CA GLU A 352 -30.66 45.19 -33.97
C GLU A 352 -31.08 43.92 -34.70
#